data_AF-A0A1A9QFQ5-F1
#
_entry.id   AF-A0A1A9QFQ5-F1
#
_cell.length_a   1.000
_cell.length_b   1.000
_cell.length_c   1.000
_cell.angle_alpha   90.00
_cell.angle_beta   90.00
_cell.angle_gamma   90.00
#
_symmetry.space_group_name_H-M   'P 1'
#
loop_
_entity.id
_entity.type
_entity.pdbx_description
1 polymer ?
#
loop_
_entity_poly.entity_id
_entity_poly.type
_entity_poly.pdbx_seq_one_letter_code
_entity_poly.pdbx_strand_id
1 'polypeptide(L)'
;MTTKFIVSTALGVSAIGGTAGIGYWYSLPKDLKELLIKEGIKLLDVDSTKDDDNWKKLAEKYKGEGESITLTDNTVIKRIKDFKIADPAPNNAIDYTKLKDKCKKLFQKPIEKEEAFDTAKQNAKDWCSSDSDVFKKDLAPASRGSSVGNVNPGSVGSGDDRGGVGG
;
A
#
# COMPACT_ATOMS: atom_id res chain seq x y z
N MET A 1 16.34 -53.86 -59.82
CA MET A 1 16.59 -53.79 -58.36
C MET A 1 15.36 -53.23 -57.70
N THR A 2 14.88 -53.95 -56.70
CA THR A 2 13.57 -53.86 -56.04
C THR A 2 13.61 -52.90 -54.85
N THR A 3 12.71 -51.91 -54.83
CA THR A 3 12.33 -51.25 -53.58
C THR A 3 10.81 -51.16 -53.53
N LYS A 4 10.20 -52.08 -52.77
CA LYS A 4 8.77 -52.15 -52.50
C LYS A 4 8.40 -51.07 -51.48
N PHE A 5 7.60 -50.09 -51.86
CA PHE A 5 6.93 -49.19 -50.92
C PHE A 5 5.67 -49.88 -50.39
N ILE A 6 5.70 -50.30 -49.13
CA ILE A 6 4.49 -50.73 -48.42
C ILE A 6 3.92 -49.49 -47.74
N VAL A 7 2.94 -48.88 -48.40
CA VAL A 7 2.05 -47.86 -47.83
C VAL A 7 1.07 -48.59 -46.90
N SER A 8 1.28 -48.46 -45.59
CA SER A 8 0.29 -48.87 -44.59
C SER A 8 -0.63 -47.68 -44.29
N THR A 9 -1.77 -47.66 -44.96
CA THR A 9 -2.92 -46.80 -44.64
C THR A 9 -3.53 -47.24 -43.31
N ALA A 10 -3.13 -46.59 -42.21
CA ALA A 10 -3.89 -46.67 -40.96
C ALA A 10 -5.08 -45.69 -41.05
N LEU A 11 -6.24 -46.22 -41.44
CA LEU A 11 -7.54 -45.57 -41.25
C LEU A 11 -7.87 -45.59 -39.76
N GLY A 12 -7.30 -44.65 -39.01
CA GLY A 12 -7.66 -44.37 -37.63
C GLY A 12 -8.41 -43.05 -37.54
N VAL A 13 -9.74 -43.08 -37.72
CA VAL A 13 -10.58 -41.95 -37.36
C VAL A 13 -10.58 -41.86 -35.83
N SER A 14 -9.83 -40.91 -35.28
CA SER A 14 -10.00 -40.46 -33.89
C SER A 14 -10.53 -39.05 -33.94
N ALA A 15 -11.85 -38.93 -33.97
CA ALA A 15 -12.54 -37.72 -33.56
C ALA A 15 -12.38 -37.55 -32.05
N ILE A 16 -11.43 -36.72 -31.62
CA ILE A 16 -11.42 -36.05 -30.31
C ILE A 16 -10.78 -34.68 -30.61
N GLY A 17 -11.56 -33.63 -30.88
CA GLY A 17 -12.41 -33.00 -29.88
C GLY A 17 -11.52 -32.02 -29.11
N GLY A 18 -11.64 -30.73 -29.42
CA GLY A 18 -10.71 -29.71 -28.96
C GLY A 18 -10.50 -29.71 -27.44
N THR A 19 -9.24 -29.73 -27.02
CA THR A 19 -8.82 -29.33 -25.68
C THR A 19 -7.85 -28.15 -25.76
N ALA A 20 -8.19 -27.15 -26.58
CA ALA A 20 -7.69 -25.79 -26.37
C ALA A 20 -8.58 -25.14 -25.31
N GLY A 21 -8.37 -25.44 -24.03
CA GLY A 21 -9.23 -24.86 -22.99
C GLY A 21 -9.01 -25.23 -21.53
N ILE A 22 -8.10 -26.15 -21.18
CA ILE A 22 -7.97 -26.60 -19.77
C ILE A 22 -6.89 -25.81 -18.99
N GLY A 23 -6.09 -24.97 -19.65
CA GLY A 23 -5.01 -24.22 -18.98
C GLY A 23 -5.47 -22.93 -18.28
N TYR A 24 -6.56 -22.32 -18.72
CA TYR A 24 -6.90 -20.96 -18.25
C TYR A 24 -7.68 -20.96 -16.93
N TRP A 25 -8.43 -22.02 -16.62
CA TRP A 25 -9.26 -22.05 -15.41
C TRP A 25 -8.46 -22.42 -14.14
N TYR A 26 -7.35 -23.15 -14.28
CA TYR A 26 -6.46 -23.51 -13.16
C TYR A 26 -5.49 -22.40 -12.73
N SER A 27 -5.42 -21.29 -13.48
CA SER A 27 -4.53 -20.14 -13.19
C SER A 27 -5.26 -18.97 -12.51
N LEU A 28 -6.49 -19.20 -12.04
CA LEU A 28 -7.21 -18.22 -11.24
C LEU A 28 -6.59 -18.23 -9.83
N PRO A 29 -6.08 -17.08 -9.35
CA PRO A 29 -5.53 -16.99 -8.01
C PRO A 29 -6.61 -17.40 -7.00
N LYS A 30 -6.24 -18.22 -6.02
CA LYS A 30 -7.20 -18.72 -5.02
C LYS A 30 -7.41 -17.70 -3.92
N ASP A 31 -6.37 -16.93 -3.64
CA ASP A 31 -6.31 -15.98 -2.54
C ASP A 31 -5.88 -14.59 -3.04
N LEU A 32 -6.20 -13.58 -2.23
CA LEU A 32 -5.83 -12.20 -2.50
C LEU A 32 -4.32 -12.02 -2.72
N LYS A 33 -3.49 -12.79 -2.00
CA LYS A 33 -2.04 -12.76 -2.14
C LYS A 33 -1.59 -13.08 -3.57
N GLU A 34 -2.08 -14.18 -4.13
CA GLU A 34 -1.72 -14.60 -5.49
C GLU A 34 -2.22 -13.61 -6.53
N LEU A 35 -3.40 -13.03 -6.32
CA LEU A 35 -3.95 -12.00 -7.21
C LEU A 35 -3.04 -10.77 -7.26
N LEU A 36 -2.63 -10.24 -6.09
CA LEU A 36 -1.78 -9.06 -6.02
C LEU A 36 -0.39 -9.30 -6.62
N ILE A 37 0.18 -10.48 -6.39
CA ILE A 37 1.45 -10.88 -7.02
C ILE A 37 1.30 -10.96 -8.54
N LYS A 38 0.18 -11.51 -9.04
CA LYS A 38 -0.12 -11.57 -10.48
C LYS A 38 -0.33 -10.20 -11.11
N GLU A 39 -0.82 -9.23 -10.35
CA GLU A 39 -0.90 -7.82 -10.74
C GLU A 39 0.46 -7.09 -10.69
N GLY A 40 1.53 -7.77 -10.29
CA GLY A 40 2.88 -7.20 -10.20
C GLY A 40 3.09 -6.32 -8.98
N ILE A 41 2.23 -6.43 -7.96
CA ILE A 41 2.31 -5.62 -6.74
C ILE A 41 3.26 -6.28 -5.77
N LYS A 42 4.26 -5.52 -5.31
CA LYS A 42 5.25 -6.01 -4.37
C LYS A 42 4.70 -5.95 -2.94
N LEU A 43 4.35 -7.12 -2.42
CA LEU A 43 3.85 -7.28 -1.05
C LEU A 43 4.99 -7.24 -0.05
N LEU A 44 4.75 -6.63 1.11
CA LEU A 44 5.66 -6.69 2.24
C LEU A 44 5.65 -8.09 2.85
N ASP A 45 6.81 -8.51 3.35
CA ASP A 45 6.93 -9.80 4.03
C ASP A 45 6.26 -9.74 5.40
N VAL A 46 5.19 -10.53 5.56
CA VAL A 46 4.43 -10.67 6.83
C VAL A 46 4.95 -11.81 7.71
N ASP A 47 5.77 -12.70 7.16
CA ASP A 47 6.23 -13.92 7.83
C ASP A 47 7.69 -13.80 8.32
N SER A 48 8.46 -12.84 7.80
CA SER A 48 9.84 -12.59 8.20
C SER A 48 10.07 -11.18 8.77
N THR A 49 11.30 -10.93 9.22
CA THR A 49 11.76 -9.65 9.77
C THR A 49 12.41 -8.74 8.72
N LYS A 50 12.43 -9.14 7.44
CA LYS A 50 13.11 -8.41 6.37
C LYS A 50 12.56 -7.00 6.14
N ASP A 51 11.27 -6.83 6.40
CA ASP A 51 10.55 -5.58 6.16
C ASP A 51 10.17 -4.85 7.47
N ASP A 52 10.79 -5.19 8.60
CA ASP A 52 10.42 -4.62 9.91
C ASP A 52 10.46 -3.09 9.96
N ASP A 53 11.46 -2.47 9.32
CA ASP A 53 11.53 -1.02 9.20
C ASP A 53 10.37 -0.43 8.39
N ASN A 54 9.95 -1.12 7.33
CA ASN A 54 8.81 -0.72 6.51
C ASN A 54 7.50 -0.85 7.30
N TRP A 55 7.34 -1.94 8.03
CA TRP A 55 6.19 -2.16 8.91
C TRP A 55 6.11 -1.15 10.04
N LYS A 56 7.25 -0.78 10.63
CA LYS A 56 7.32 0.25 11.67
C LYS A 56 6.86 1.60 11.13
N LYS A 57 7.35 2.01 9.95
CA LYS A 57 6.92 3.26 9.28
C LYS A 57 5.43 3.27 8.94
N LEU A 58 4.89 2.16 8.43
CA LEU A 58 3.46 2.05 8.17
C LEU A 58 2.65 2.17 9.45
N ALA A 59 3.08 1.47 10.51
CA ALA A 59 2.38 1.52 11.78
C ALA A 59 2.43 2.92 12.40
N GLU A 60 3.52 3.67 12.21
CA GLU A 60 3.62 5.09 12.56
C GLU A 60 2.58 5.94 11.83
N LYS A 61 2.44 5.75 10.51
CA LYS A 61 1.48 6.49 9.67
C LYS A 61 0.04 6.07 9.92
N TYR A 62 -0.19 4.82 10.33
CA TYR A 62 -1.51 4.31 10.67
C TYR A 62 -2.04 4.87 12.00
N LYS A 63 -1.19 5.47 12.84
CA LYS A 63 -1.58 6.03 14.16
C LYS A 63 -2.67 7.09 14.07
N GLY A 64 -3.41 7.26 15.16
CA GLY A 64 -4.43 8.28 15.34
C GLY A 64 -5.84 7.73 15.32
N GLU A 65 -6.82 8.62 15.40
CA GLU A 65 -8.25 8.26 15.43
C GLU A 65 -8.91 8.72 14.12
N GLY A 66 -9.48 7.79 13.36
CA GLY A 66 -10.14 8.09 12.09
C GLY A 66 -10.30 6.86 11.21
N GLU A 67 -11.13 6.99 10.17
CA GLU A 67 -11.35 5.95 9.16
C GLU A 67 -10.38 6.08 7.97
N SER A 68 -9.62 7.17 7.89
CA SER A 68 -8.66 7.43 6.82
C SER A 68 -7.49 8.29 7.31
N ILE A 69 -6.41 8.29 6.54
CA ILE A 69 -5.33 9.26 6.66
C ILE A 69 -5.27 10.11 5.39
N THR A 70 -4.98 11.39 5.55
CA THR A 70 -4.71 12.29 4.42
C THR A 70 -3.20 12.47 4.31
N LEU A 71 -2.63 12.10 3.17
CA LEU A 71 -1.24 12.33 2.85
C LEU A 71 -1.01 13.80 2.44
N THR A 72 0.26 14.20 2.37
CA THR A 72 0.72 15.57 2.09
C THR A 72 0.18 16.16 0.78
N ASP A 73 -0.24 15.33 -0.17
CA ASP A 73 -0.77 15.71 -1.48
C ASP A 73 -2.31 15.65 -1.56
N ASN A 74 -2.99 15.63 -0.41
CA ASN A 74 -4.44 15.41 -0.28
C ASN A 74 -4.90 14.01 -0.72
N THR A 75 -4.01 13.04 -0.90
CA THR A 75 -4.42 11.65 -1.12
C THR A 75 -5.02 11.08 0.15
N VAL A 76 -6.26 10.61 0.07
CA VAL A 76 -6.95 9.99 1.21
C VAL A 76 -6.82 8.48 1.12
N ILE A 77 -6.13 7.89 2.10
CA ILE A 77 -5.97 6.44 2.23
C ILE A 77 -6.89 5.95 3.34
N LYS A 78 -7.80 5.05 2.98
CA LYS A 78 -8.73 4.45 3.93
C LYS A 78 -8.00 3.47 4.83
N ARG A 79 -8.30 3.51 6.11
CA ARG A 79 -7.80 2.55 7.09
C ARG A 79 -8.57 1.25 6.98
N ILE A 80 -7.95 0.18 7.47
CA ILE A 80 -8.58 -1.14 7.50
C ILE A 80 -9.73 -1.06 8.51
N LYS A 81 -10.95 -1.39 8.05
CA LYS A 81 -12.15 -1.39 8.90
C LYS A 81 -11.95 -2.29 10.12
N ASP A 82 -12.43 -1.82 11.27
CA ASP A 82 -12.36 -2.52 12.56
C ASP A 82 -10.92 -2.89 12.97
N PHE A 83 -9.93 -2.10 12.53
CA PHE A 83 -8.53 -2.27 12.92
C PHE A 83 -7.94 -0.95 13.39
N LYS A 84 -7.42 -0.96 14.62
CA LYS A 84 -6.70 0.14 15.24
C LYS A 84 -5.39 -0.40 15.82
N ILE A 85 -4.32 0.35 15.60
CA ILE A 85 -3.07 0.13 16.31
C ILE A 85 -3.20 0.97 17.59
N ALA A 86 -3.07 0.31 18.75
CA ALA A 86 -3.09 1.02 20.02
C ALA A 86 -1.92 2.02 20.05
N ASP A 87 -2.11 3.15 20.74
CA ASP A 87 -1.03 4.10 20.96
C ASP A 87 0.19 3.39 21.56
N PRO A 88 1.41 3.79 21.16
CA PRO A 88 2.61 3.10 21.61
C PRO A 88 2.66 3.11 23.14
N ALA A 89 3.14 1.99 23.69
CA ALA A 89 3.51 1.89 25.10
C ALA A 89 4.46 3.05 25.47
N PRO A 90 4.62 3.41 26.76
CA PRO A 90 5.43 4.56 27.21
C PRO A 90 6.88 4.62 26.69
N ASN A 91 7.39 3.52 26.12
CA ASN A 91 8.70 3.43 25.46
C ASN A 91 8.69 3.82 23.97
N ASN A 92 7.61 4.41 23.44
CA ASN A 92 7.43 4.75 22.02
C ASN A 92 7.55 3.55 21.06
N ALA A 93 7.53 2.31 21.58
CA ALA A 93 7.56 1.10 20.78
C ALA A 93 6.18 0.88 20.15
N ILE A 94 6.15 0.86 18.83
CA ILE A 94 4.92 0.69 18.05
C ILE A 94 4.78 -0.78 17.70
N ASP A 95 3.67 -1.37 18.12
CA ASP A 95 3.37 -2.76 17.83
C ASP A 95 2.84 -2.90 16.39
N TYR A 96 3.76 -3.06 15.44
CA TYR A 96 3.45 -3.32 14.02
C TYR A 96 3.06 -4.79 13.77
N THR A 97 3.19 -5.67 14.75
CA THR A 97 2.84 -7.10 14.66
C THR A 97 1.36 -7.28 14.35
N LYS A 98 0.50 -6.46 14.96
CA LYS A 98 -0.95 -6.45 14.69
C LYS A 98 -1.27 -6.07 13.25
N LEU A 99 -0.50 -5.15 12.68
CA LEU A 99 -0.66 -4.74 11.28
C LEU A 99 -0.22 -5.87 10.34
N LYS A 100 0.92 -6.52 10.63
CA LYS A 100 1.37 -7.74 9.91
C LYS A 100 0.32 -8.83 9.93
N ASP A 101 -0.23 -9.16 11.10
CA ASP A 101 -1.26 -10.19 11.26
C ASP A 101 -2.54 -9.84 10.49
N LYS A 102 -2.94 -8.57 10.49
CA LYS A 102 -4.10 -8.11 9.73
C LYS A 102 -3.85 -8.25 8.22
N CYS A 103 -2.67 -7.87 7.74
CA CYS A 103 -2.26 -8.06 6.36
C CYS A 103 -2.20 -9.54 5.97
N LYS A 104 -1.66 -10.40 6.85
CA LYS A 104 -1.67 -11.86 6.66
C LYS A 104 -3.08 -12.42 6.52
N LYS A 105 -4.02 -11.96 7.34
CA LYS A 105 -5.44 -12.32 7.23
C LYS A 105 -6.09 -11.80 5.94
N LEU A 106 -5.74 -10.59 5.49
CA LEU A 106 -6.21 -10.06 4.20
C LEU A 106 -5.69 -10.91 3.03
N PHE A 107 -4.43 -11.30 3.07
CA PHE A 107 -3.79 -12.13 2.05
C PHE A 107 -4.41 -13.52 1.90
N GLN A 108 -4.93 -14.08 3.00
CA GLN A 108 -5.62 -15.37 3.04
C GLN A 108 -7.11 -15.27 2.70
N LYS A 109 -7.64 -14.07 2.39
CA LYS A 109 -9.04 -13.97 1.98
C LYS A 109 -9.21 -14.63 0.61
N PRO A 110 -10.17 -15.57 0.48
CA PRO A 110 -10.50 -16.17 -0.80
C PRO A 110 -11.08 -15.11 -1.75
N ILE A 111 -10.92 -15.34 -3.05
CA ILE A 111 -11.48 -14.45 -4.07
C ILE A 111 -12.99 -14.69 -4.18
N GLU A 112 -13.75 -13.84 -3.52
CA GLU A 112 -15.21 -13.79 -3.60
C GLU A 112 -15.66 -12.57 -4.40
N LYS A 113 -16.74 -12.67 -5.18
CA LYS A 113 -17.27 -11.55 -5.99
C LYS A 113 -18.14 -10.63 -5.13
N GLU A 114 -17.57 -10.05 -4.10
CA GLU A 114 -18.27 -9.16 -3.18
C GLU A 114 -17.52 -7.83 -3.03
N GLU A 115 -18.23 -6.73 -2.72
CA GLU A 115 -17.64 -5.42 -2.43
C GLU A 115 -16.59 -5.49 -1.30
N ALA A 116 -16.74 -6.48 -0.41
CA ALA A 116 -15.79 -6.79 0.65
C ALA A 116 -14.42 -7.23 0.12
N PHE A 117 -14.38 -7.87 -1.06
CA PHE A 117 -13.15 -8.29 -1.73
C PHE A 117 -12.41 -7.10 -2.33
N ASP A 118 -13.09 -6.21 -3.06
CA ASP A 118 -12.46 -5.00 -3.62
C ASP A 118 -11.92 -4.10 -2.50
N THR A 119 -12.65 -3.99 -1.40
CA THR A 119 -12.19 -3.29 -0.19
C THR A 119 -10.96 -3.96 0.42
N ALA A 120 -10.95 -5.30 0.53
CA ALA A 120 -9.80 -6.04 1.05
C ALA A 120 -8.57 -5.90 0.15
N LYS A 121 -8.78 -5.92 -1.17
CA LYS A 121 -7.75 -5.72 -2.19
C LYS A 121 -7.14 -4.34 -2.07
N GLN A 122 -7.95 -3.29 -2.02
CA GLN A 122 -7.47 -1.91 -1.87
C GLN A 122 -6.70 -1.74 -0.56
N ASN A 123 -7.23 -2.24 0.55
CA ASN A 123 -6.55 -2.21 1.84
C ASN A 123 -5.19 -2.93 1.81
N ALA A 124 -5.10 -4.06 1.13
CA ALA A 124 -3.84 -4.79 0.97
C ALA A 124 -2.83 -4.02 0.10
N LYS A 125 -3.29 -3.32 -0.94
CA LYS A 125 -2.42 -2.43 -1.73
C LYS A 125 -1.92 -1.25 -0.90
N ASP A 126 -2.79 -0.63 -0.13
CA ASP A 126 -2.48 0.60 0.60
C ASP A 126 -1.61 0.35 1.85
N TRP A 127 -1.82 -0.78 2.54
CA TRP A 127 -1.20 -1.02 3.85
C TRP A 127 -0.31 -2.25 3.93
N CYS A 128 -0.34 -3.14 2.94
CA CYS A 128 0.39 -4.41 2.98
C CYS A 128 1.37 -4.55 1.79
N SER A 129 1.54 -3.50 0.99
CA SER A 129 2.47 -3.48 -0.15
C SER A 129 3.54 -2.42 0.04
N SER A 130 4.74 -2.70 -0.47
CA SER A 130 5.80 -1.70 -0.54
C SER A 130 5.56 -0.65 -1.63
N ASP A 131 4.59 -0.92 -2.51
CA ASP A 131 4.18 -0.01 -3.59
C ASP A 131 3.11 1.00 -3.16
N SER A 132 2.71 0.99 -1.89
CA SER A 132 1.65 1.86 -1.42
C SER A 132 2.04 3.34 -1.49
N ASP A 133 1.03 4.18 -1.70
CA ASP A 133 1.20 5.63 -1.69
C ASP A 133 1.75 6.14 -0.35
N VAL A 134 1.51 5.41 0.75
CA VAL A 134 2.08 5.70 2.06
C VAL A 134 3.62 5.70 2.00
N PHE A 135 4.22 4.75 1.29
CA PHE A 135 5.69 4.70 1.16
C PHE A 135 6.22 5.65 0.10
N LYS A 136 5.55 5.73 -1.05
CA LYS A 136 6.01 6.54 -2.18
C LYS A 136 6.04 8.02 -1.85
N LYS A 137 5.11 8.50 -1.01
CA LYS A 137 4.95 9.92 -0.72
C LYS A 137 5.69 10.39 0.54
N ASP A 138 6.12 9.48 1.42
CA ASP A 138 7.14 9.80 2.43
C ASP A 138 8.55 9.97 1.81
N LEU A 139 8.77 9.42 0.62
CA LEU A 139 10.01 9.58 -0.14
C LEU A 139 10.08 10.87 -0.96
N ALA A 140 9.00 11.66 -1.01
CA ALA A 140 9.13 13.03 -1.48
C ALA A 140 9.98 13.77 -0.43
N PRO A 141 11.21 14.20 -0.73
CA PRO A 141 11.90 15.10 0.18
C PRO A 141 10.94 16.24 0.42
N ALA A 142 10.74 16.58 1.71
CA ALA A 142 10.13 17.84 2.06
C ALA A 142 10.85 18.91 1.23
N SER A 143 10.22 19.34 0.15
CA SER A 143 10.67 20.47 -0.64
C SER A 143 10.69 21.59 0.37
N ARG A 144 11.88 21.90 0.86
CA ARG A 144 12.18 23.09 1.64
C ARG A 144 11.80 24.26 0.75
N GLY A 145 10.52 24.63 0.79
CA GLY A 145 10.10 25.99 0.52
C GLY A 145 10.66 26.81 1.65
N SER A 146 11.87 27.33 1.42
CA SER A 146 12.61 28.19 2.32
C SER A 146 11.69 29.23 2.95
N SER A 147 11.64 29.20 4.27
CA SER A 147 11.24 30.35 5.07
C SER A 147 12.32 31.42 4.93
N VAL A 148 12.03 32.50 4.21
CA VAL A 148 12.60 33.86 4.37
C VAL A 148 11.58 34.82 3.74
N GLY A 149 10.95 35.78 4.41
CA GLY A 149 10.92 36.17 5.81
C GLY A 149 9.71 37.08 6.00
N ASN A 150 8.92 36.84 7.04
CA ASN A 150 7.87 37.76 7.46
C ASN A 150 8.50 38.74 8.46
N VAL A 151 8.98 39.89 7.98
CA VAL A 151 9.37 41.01 8.83
C VAL A 151 8.10 41.71 9.29
N ASN A 152 7.78 41.50 10.56
CA ASN A 152 6.72 42.20 11.27
C ASN A 152 7.42 43.15 12.27
N PRO A 153 7.50 44.47 12.03
CA PRO A 153 7.97 45.40 13.05
C PRO A 153 6.81 45.78 13.97
N GLY A 154 6.74 45.09 15.11
CA GLY A 154 5.94 45.52 16.24
C GLY A 154 6.52 46.77 16.89
N SER A 155 5.65 47.76 17.09
CA SER A 155 5.48 48.54 18.33
C SER A 155 6.71 48.71 19.24
N VAL A 156 7.29 49.92 19.22
CA VAL A 156 8.10 50.46 20.33
C VAL A 156 7.43 51.73 20.81
N GLY A 157 6.88 51.67 22.02
CA GLY A 157 6.49 52.84 22.81
C GLY A 157 7.61 53.23 23.76
N SER A 158 7.91 54.51 23.82
CA SER A 158 8.55 55.31 24.90
C SER A 158 8.64 56.72 24.30
N GLY A 159 8.05 57.78 24.84
CA GLY A 159 8.09 58.24 26.22
C GLY A 159 8.87 59.56 26.23
N ASP A 160 8.24 60.62 26.72
CA ASP A 160 8.77 61.94 27.08
C ASP A 160 9.30 62.89 25.98
N ASP A 161 8.58 64.01 25.77
CA ASP A 161 9.25 65.31 25.69
C ASP A 161 8.37 66.41 26.33
N ARG A 162 8.98 67.11 27.29
CA ARG A 162 8.42 68.17 28.13
C ARG A 162 8.48 69.51 27.40
N GLY A 163 7.48 70.37 27.66
CA GLY A 163 7.48 71.76 27.19
C GLY A 163 8.51 72.69 27.83
N GLY A 164 8.63 73.90 27.25
CA GLY A 164 9.34 75.07 27.78
C GLY A 164 9.90 75.95 26.65
N VAL A 165 9.19 76.99 26.19
CA VAL A 165 9.33 78.42 26.54
C VAL A 165 10.64 79.08 26.10
N GLY A 166 10.52 80.15 25.30
CA GLY A 166 11.49 81.26 25.25
C GLY A 166 11.61 81.95 23.89
N GLY A 167 11.14 83.20 23.78
CA GLY A 167 11.36 84.09 22.63
C GLY A 167 10.22 85.07 22.40
#